data_AF-A0AAD7R388-F1
#
_entry.id   AF-A0AAD7R388-F1
#
_cell.length_a   1.000
_cell.length_b   1.000
_cell.length_c   1.000
_cell.angle_alpha   90.00
_cell.angle_beta   90.00
_cell.angle_gamma   90.00
#
_symmetry.space_group_name_H-M   'P 1'
#
loop_
_entity.id
_entity.type
_entity.pdbx_description
1 polymer ?
#
loop_
_entity_poly.entity_id
_entity_poly.type
_entity_poly.pdbx_seq_one_letter_code
_entity_poly.pdbx_strand_id
1 'polypeptide(L)'
;MQPPDIAQEVLSYGDGIFSVAPAQGNKPVGFFSTPKLEAMAFPVQFPTGRNTLDEVRQVKLSPSRYFNTRLFCVDTRFAKDQSYLFFAQFVTETHMATCSMSIQTRKGKKNAGTAGGFPNKMLQDKVELENSSKIRKRRFHATLRGTPAYWEKTLRDLHAMVRQLGKPTFLSLFLPRK
;
A
#
# COMPACT_ATOMS: atom_id res chain seq x y z
N MET A 1 21.47 17.09 -9.73
CA MET A 1 22.38 16.93 -8.58
C MET A 1 23.78 17.08 -9.10
N GLN A 2 24.56 17.97 -8.51
CA GLN A 2 25.96 18.20 -8.86
C GLN A 2 26.80 17.00 -8.35
N PRO A 3 27.77 16.50 -9.13
CA PRO A 3 28.63 15.40 -8.68
C PRO A 3 29.44 15.83 -7.45
N PRO A 4 29.67 14.91 -6.49
CA PRO A 4 30.47 15.22 -5.31
C PRO A 4 31.93 15.50 -5.71
N ASP A 5 32.52 16.52 -5.09
CA ASP A 5 33.90 16.96 -5.33
C ASP A 5 34.88 16.04 -4.59
N ILE A 6 35.57 15.20 -5.37
CA ILE A 6 36.53 14.20 -4.90
C ILE A 6 37.70 14.85 -4.14
N ALA A 7 38.03 16.11 -4.45
CA ALA A 7 39.12 16.83 -3.80
C ALA A 7 38.82 17.10 -2.31
N GLN A 8 37.56 17.32 -1.94
CA GLN A 8 37.16 17.51 -0.55
C GLN A 8 37.18 16.20 0.26
N GLU A 9 36.85 15.07 -0.36
CA GLU A 9 36.93 13.76 0.32
C GLU A 9 38.37 13.44 0.72
N VAL A 10 39.34 13.62 -0.19
CA VAL A 10 40.75 13.27 0.07
C VAL A 10 41.37 14.11 1.20
N LEU A 11 40.98 15.38 1.32
CA LEU A 11 41.46 16.26 2.39
C LEU A 11 40.87 15.94 3.77
N SER A 12 39.70 15.27 3.84
CA SER A 12 39.07 14.90 5.11
C SER A 12 39.69 13.66 5.77
N TYR A 13 40.46 12.84 5.04
CA TYR A 13 41.00 11.58 5.56
C TYR A 13 42.32 11.72 6.35
N GLY A 14 42.94 12.91 6.36
CA GLY A 14 44.26 13.14 6.97
C GLY A 14 44.27 13.26 8.51
N ASP A 15 43.23 13.84 9.10
CA ASP A 15 43.29 14.33 10.49
C ASP A 15 42.29 13.66 11.47
N GLY A 16 41.83 12.42 11.20
CA GLY A 16 41.10 11.61 12.19
C GLY A 16 39.76 12.18 12.71
N ILE A 17 39.33 13.35 12.24
CA ILE A 17 38.07 14.01 12.60
C ILE A 17 37.02 13.59 11.57
N PHE A 18 36.25 12.56 11.90
CA PHE A 18 35.10 12.12 11.11
C PHE A 18 33.91 13.04 11.39
N SER A 19 33.64 13.99 10.49
CA SER A 19 32.41 14.77 10.50
C SER A 19 31.30 14.02 9.76
N VAL A 20 30.63 13.09 10.45
CA VAL A 20 29.44 12.40 9.92
C VAL A 20 28.19 13.15 10.38
N ALA A 21 27.40 13.68 9.44
CA ALA A 21 26.13 14.30 9.78
C ALA A 21 25.15 13.24 10.32
N PRO A 22 24.28 13.57 11.31
CA PRO A 22 23.23 12.66 11.75
C PRO A 22 22.41 12.20 10.53
N ALA A 23 22.39 10.89 10.26
CA ALA A 23 21.75 10.23 9.10
C ALA A 23 22.53 10.15 7.77
N GLN A 24 23.80 10.57 7.71
CA GLN A 24 24.62 10.35 6.51
C GLN A 24 24.86 8.85 6.29
N GLY A 25 24.30 8.29 5.21
CA GLY A 25 24.39 6.86 4.87
C GLY A 25 23.22 5.99 5.34
N ASN A 26 22.23 6.55 6.05
CA ASN A 26 21.05 5.79 6.44
C ASN A 26 20.12 5.55 5.25
N LYS A 27 19.99 4.30 4.84
CA LYS A 27 18.97 3.86 3.89
C LYS A 27 17.61 3.86 4.60
N PRO A 28 16.54 4.37 3.97
CA PRO A 28 15.22 4.34 4.57
C PRO A 28 14.83 2.88 4.84
N VAL A 29 14.60 2.55 6.10
CA VAL A 29 14.11 1.24 6.51
C VAL A 29 12.64 1.11 6.13
N GLY A 30 12.25 -0.07 5.66
CA GLY A 30 10.87 -0.33 5.28
C GLY A 30 9.94 -0.24 6.51
N PHE A 31 8.76 0.33 6.33
CA PHE A 31 7.80 0.58 7.41
C PHE A 31 7.44 -0.69 8.22
N PHE A 32 7.28 -1.84 7.55
CA PHE A 32 7.00 -3.13 8.20
C PHE A 32 8.25 -3.86 8.71
N SER A 33 9.44 -3.29 8.50
CA SER A 33 10.71 -3.88 8.93
C SER A 33 11.10 -3.44 10.35
N THR A 34 10.58 -2.29 10.80
CA THR A 34 10.88 -1.75 12.13
C THR A 34 9.91 -2.33 13.16
N PRO A 35 10.39 -3.09 14.16
CA PRO A 35 9.50 -3.65 15.17
C PRO A 35 8.93 -2.55 16.07
N LYS A 36 7.63 -2.64 16.39
CA LYS A 36 6.93 -1.69 17.29
C LYS A 36 6.99 -0.24 16.81
N LEU A 37 7.06 -0.03 15.50
CA LEU A 37 7.10 1.31 14.89
C LEU A 37 5.95 2.21 15.38
N GLU A 38 4.77 1.63 15.54
CA GLU A 38 3.58 2.34 16.02
C GLU A 38 3.77 2.95 17.42
N ALA A 39 4.36 2.20 18.36
CA ALA A 39 4.63 2.71 19.71
C ALA A 39 5.76 3.76 19.72
N MET A 40 6.75 3.63 18.83
CA MET A 40 7.82 4.61 18.68
C MET A 40 7.32 5.92 18.07
N ALA A 41 6.40 5.85 17.11
CA ALA A 41 5.83 7.02 16.46
C ALA A 41 4.83 7.78 17.35
N PHE A 42 4.09 7.06 18.21
CA PHE A 42 3.04 7.64 19.05
C PHE A 42 3.25 7.35 20.55
N PRO A 43 4.35 7.83 21.16
CA PRO A 43 4.66 7.52 22.56
C PRO A 43 3.55 7.96 23.54
N VAL A 44 2.87 9.06 23.24
CA VAL A 44 1.74 9.58 24.05
C VAL A 44 0.57 8.59 24.07
N GLN A 45 0.31 7.91 22.95
CA GLN A 45 -0.77 6.93 22.86
C GLN A 45 -0.36 5.56 23.42
N PHE A 46 0.95 5.30 23.51
CA PHE A 46 1.55 4.04 23.97
C PHE A 46 2.55 4.25 25.11
N PRO A 47 2.11 4.69 26.30
CA PRO A 47 3.01 4.92 27.43
C PRO A 47 3.78 3.66 27.86
N THR A 48 3.21 2.47 27.65
CA THR A 48 3.84 1.19 27.98
C THR A 48 4.55 0.53 26.80
N GLY A 49 4.41 1.05 25.58
CA GLY A 49 4.95 0.45 24.36
C GLY A 49 4.43 -0.97 24.05
N ARG A 50 3.28 -1.34 24.61
CA ARG A 50 2.61 -2.65 24.43
C ARG A 50 1.35 -2.53 23.57
N ASN A 51 0.84 -3.65 23.08
CA ASN A 51 -0.32 -3.78 22.20
C ASN A 51 -0.15 -3.08 20.84
N THR A 52 1.04 -3.12 20.25
CA THR A 52 1.28 -2.65 18.87
C THR A 52 0.79 -3.67 17.83
N LEU A 53 0.65 -3.23 16.58
CA LEU A 53 0.25 -4.10 15.47
C LEU A 53 1.07 -5.40 15.39
N ASP A 54 2.39 -5.31 15.61
CA ASP A 54 3.35 -6.41 15.44
C ASP A 54 3.32 -7.48 16.55
N GLU A 55 2.56 -7.28 17.62
CA GLU A 55 2.56 -8.22 18.74
C GLU A 55 1.94 -9.57 18.39
N VAL A 56 2.55 -10.63 18.94
CA VAL A 56 2.06 -12.01 18.81
C VAL A 56 0.75 -12.15 19.57
N ARG A 57 -0.29 -12.60 18.86
CA ARG A 57 -1.64 -12.82 19.39
C ARG A 57 -2.09 -14.23 19.07
N GLN A 58 -2.99 -14.77 19.90
CA GLN A 58 -3.63 -16.07 19.67
C GLN A 58 -4.33 -16.13 18.30
N VAL A 59 -5.03 -15.05 17.94
CA VAL A 59 -5.67 -14.88 16.63
C VAL A 59 -4.91 -13.82 15.85
N LYS A 60 -4.44 -14.18 14.65
CA LYS A 60 -3.78 -13.25 13.74
C LYS A 60 -4.77 -12.19 13.26
N LEU A 61 -4.45 -10.92 13.48
CA LEU A 61 -5.24 -9.80 13.01
C LEU A 61 -4.66 -9.25 11.70
N SER A 62 -5.53 -8.89 10.76
CA SER A 62 -5.13 -8.05 9.64
C SER A 62 -4.97 -6.60 10.11
N PRO A 63 -4.11 -5.79 9.48
CA PRO A 63 -3.96 -4.38 9.83
C PRO A 63 -5.30 -3.63 9.83
N SER A 64 -6.17 -3.87 8.84
CA SER A 64 -7.50 -3.25 8.80
C SER A 64 -8.36 -3.59 10.02
N ARG A 65 -8.38 -4.86 10.45
CA ARG A 65 -9.16 -5.29 11.62
C ARG A 65 -8.59 -4.69 12.92
N TYR A 66 -7.27 -4.64 13.02
CA TYR A 66 -6.56 -4.03 14.13
C TYR A 66 -6.91 -2.54 14.29
N PHE A 67 -6.71 -1.75 13.23
CA PHE A 67 -7.01 -0.32 13.26
C PHE A 67 -8.50 -0.03 13.43
N ASN A 68 -9.39 -0.78 12.78
CA ASN A 68 -10.83 -0.60 12.99
C ASN A 68 -11.23 -0.81 14.45
N THR A 69 -10.72 -1.87 15.09
CA THR A 69 -11.01 -2.14 16.51
C THR A 69 -10.54 -0.99 17.39
N ARG A 70 -9.42 -0.36 17.03
CA ARG A 70 -8.83 0.72 17.82
C ARG A 70 -9.46 2.08 17.58
N LEU A 71 -9.85 2.38 16.34
CA LEU A 71 -10.55 3.60 15.96
C LEU A 71 -12.00 3.60 16.44
N PHE A 72 -12.64 2.43 16.49
CA PHE A 72 -14.04 2.26 16.97
C PHE A 72 -14.12 1.76 18.41
N CYS A 73 -13.02 1.82 19.16
CA CYS A 73 -13.04 1.50 20.59
C CYS A 73 -13.77 2.59 21.38
N VAL A 74 -14.22 2.26 22.59
CA VAL A 74 -14.76 3.24 23.56
C VAL A 74 -13.75 4.36 23.83
N ASP A 75 -12.47 4.03 23.83
CA ASP A 75 -11.38 4.97 23.97
C ASP A 75 -11.11 5.72 22.66
N THR A 76 -11.51 7.00 22.64
CA THR A 76 -11.44 7.86 21.45
C THR A 76 -10.08 8.51 21.23
N ARG A 77 -9.05 8.27 22.08
CA ARG A 77 -7.74 8.94 21.92
C ARG A 77 -7.11 8.68 20.55
N PHE A 78 -7.24 7.46 20.04
CA PHE A 78 -6.72 7.04 18.73
C PHE A 78 -7.51 7.66 17.57
N ALA A 79 -8.83 7.80 17.73
CA ALA A 79 -9.69 8.37 16.71
C ALA A 79 -9.62 9.90 16.62
N LYS A 80 -9.29 10.57 17.74
CA LYS A 80 -9.15 12.04 17.80
C LYS A 80 -7.84 12.53 17.19
N ASP A 81 -6.79 11.71 17.21
CA ASP A 81 -5.50 12.09 16.65
C ASP A 81 -5.47 11.90 15.13
N GLN A 82 -5.46 13.00 14.39
CA GLN A 82 -5.38 13.02 12.94
C GLN A 82 -4.09 12.37 12.41
N SER A 83 -2.98 12.50 13.13
CA SER A 83 -1.71 11.90 12.73
C SER A 83 -1.79 10.37 12.79
N TYR A 84 -2.48 9.85 13.80
CA TYR A 84 -2.73 8.41 13.94
C TYR A 84 -3.69 7.89 12.87
N LEU A 85 -4.72 8.66 12.49
CA LEU A 85 -5.62 8.30 11.39
C LEU A 85 -4.88 8.15 10.06
N PHE A 86 -4.02 9.12 9.70
CA PHE A 86 -3.22 9.03 8.48
C PHE A 86 -2.21 7.90 8.52
N PHE A 87 -1.60 7.66 9.68
CA PHE A 87 -0.74 6.50 9.89
C PHE A 87 -1.51 5.20 9.61
N ALA A 88 -2.67 5.01 10.24
CA ALA A 88 -3.51 3.83 10.05
C ALA A 88 -3.92 3.63 8.59
N GLN A 89 -4.30 4.71 7.90
CA GLN A 89 -4.59 4.69 6.47
C GLN A 89 -3.38 4.25 5.65
N PHE A 90 -2.21 4.84 5.89
CA PHE A 90 -0.99 4.50 5.18
C PHE A 90 -0.60 3.02 5.37
N VAL A 91 -0.67 2.51 6.60
CA VAL A 91 -0.34 1.11 6.90
C VAL A 91 -1.28 0.16 6.18
N THR A 92 -2.58 0.44 6.23
CA THR A 92 -3.60 -0.42 5.61
C THR A 92 -3.49 -0.41 4.09
N GLU A 93 -3.28 0.74 3.47
CA GLU A 93 -3.06 0.87 2.03
C GLU A 93 -1.78 0.14 1.58
N THR A 94 -0.68 0.34 2.29
CA THR A 94 0.59 -0.34 1.97
C THR A 94 0.44 -1.85 2.09
N HIS A 95 -0.22 -2.34 3.16
CA HIS A 95 -0.50 -3.76 3.31
C HIS A 95 -1.36 -4.31 2.17
N MET A 96 -2.44 -3.59 1.79
CA MET A 96 -3.30 -3.97 0.67
C MET A 96 -2.55 -3.98 -0.66
N ALA A 97 -1.66 -3.02 -0.89
CA ALA A 97 -0.83 -2.95 -2.09
C ALA A 97 0.13 -4.14 -2.18
N THR A 98 0.84 -4.47 -1.09
CA THR A 98 1.74 -5.62 -1.03
C THR A 98 0.99 -6.94 -1.23
N CYS A 99 -0.17 -7.10 -0.59
CA CYS A 99 -1.04 -8.26 -0.80
C CYS A 99 -1.50 -8.36 -2.26
N SER A 100 -2.04 -7.29 -2.82
CA SER A 100 -2.46 -7.22 -4.23
C SER A 100 -1.31 -7.61 -5.19
N MET A 101 -0.10 -7.11 -4.90
CA MET A 101 1.12 -7.45 -5.63
C MET A 101 1.41 -8.94 -5.59
N SER A 102 1.46 -9.52 -4.39
CA SER A 102 1.74 -10.95 -4.20
C SER A 102 0.72 -11.87 -4.88
N ILE A 103 -0.56 -11.51 -4.90
CA ILE A 103 -1.61 -12.32 -5.51
C ILE A 103 -1.47 -12.33 -7.03
N GLN A 104 -1.16 -11.18 -7.62
CA GLN A 104 -1.08 -11.04 -9.07
C GLN A 104 0.22 -11.60 -9.66
N THR A 105 1.34 -11.52 -8.93
CA THR A 105 2.58 -12.22 -9.31
C THR A 105 2.36 -13.74 -9.36
N ARG A 106 1.62 -14.29 -8.38
CA ARG A 106 1.22 -15.71 -8.36
C ARG A 106 0.23 -16.06 -9.48
N LYS A 107 -0.78 -15.21 -9.72
CA LYS A 107 -1.79 -15.43 -10.78
C LYS A 107 -1.18 -15.42 -12.19
N GLY A 108 -0.12 -14.64 -12.40
CA GLY A 108 0.59 -14.56 -13.69
C GLY A 108 1.38 -15.82 -14.09
N LYS A 109 1.52 -16.81 -13.20
CA LYS A 109 2.31 -18.02 -13.45
C LYS A 109 1.49 -19.25 -13.91
N LYS A 110 0.20 -19.09 -14.20
CA LYS A 110 -0.73 -20.21 -14.43
C LYS A 110 -1.04 -20.58 -15.89
N ASN A 111 -0.27 -20.09 -16.87
CA ASN A 111 -0.43 -20.50 -18.28
C ASN A 111 0.70 -21.43 -18.74
N ALA A 112 1.09 -22.40 -17.92
CA ALA A 112 2.04 -23.47 -18.29
C ALA A 112 1.44 -24.83 -17.90
N GLY A 113 0.17 -25.03 -18.24
CA GLY A 113 -0.57 -26.27 -18.06
C GLY A 113 -0.76 -27.02 -19.37
N THR A 114 0.31 -27.15 -20.17
CA THR A 114 0.40 -28.17 -21.22
C THR A 114 1.83 -28.67 -21.19
N ALA A 115 2.01 -29.99 -21.05
CA ALA A 115 3.28 -30.70 -21.05
C ALA A 115 3.96 -30.69 -22.44
N GLY A 116 4.12 -29.52 -23.03
CA GLY A 116 4.83 -29.28 -24.28
C GLY A 116 5.67 -28.03 -24.11
N GLY A 117 6.98 -28.17 -24.30
CA GLY A 117 7.96 -27.10 -24.09
C GLY A 117 7.50 -25.79 -24.73
N PHE A 118 7.75 -24.68 -24.03
CA PHE A 118 7.47 -23.33 -24.48
C PHE A 118 7.86 -23.16 -25.96
N PRO A 119 6.91 -23.01 -26.91
CA PRO A 119 7.30 -22.53 -28.21
C PRO A 119 7.71 -21.07 -28.00
N ASN A 120 9.00 -20.77 -28.25
CA ASN A 120 9.56 -19.42 -28.24
C ASN A 120 8.73 -18.39 -29.05
N LYS A 121 7.77 -18.83 -29.86
CA LYS A 121 6.80 -18.00 -30.58
C LYS A 121 5.82 -17.22 -29.70
N MET A 122 5.40 -17.71 -28.51
CA MET A 122 4.52 -16.91 -27.63
C MET A 122 5.25 -15.79 -26.87
N LEU A 123 6.59 -15.79 -26.87
CA LEU A 123 7.42 -14.69 -26.38
C LEU A 123 7.73 -13.65 -27.47
N GLN A 124 7.40 -13.93 -28.74
CA GLN A 124 7.78 -13.07 -29.88
C GLN A 124 6.82 -11.88 -30.08
N ASP A 125 5.54 -12.02 -29.71
CA ASP A 125 4.59 -10.91 -29.77
C ASP A 125 4.80 -9.94 -28.60
N LYS A 126 5.80 -9.07 -28.76
CA LYS A 126 6.12 -7.97 -27.83
C LYS A 126 4.87 -7.15 -27.48
N VAL A 127 3.93 -7.01 -28.42
CA VAL A 127 2.67 -6.27 -28.24
C VAL A 127 1.74 -6.96 -27.23
N GLU A 128 1.56 -8.28 -27.30
CA GLU A 128 0.71 -9.03 -26.37
C GLU A 128 1.33 -9.09 -24.96
N LEU A 129 2.65 -9.22 -24.89
CA LEU A 129 3.40 -9.21 -23.64
C LEU A 129 3.32 -7.83 -22.96
N GLU A 130 3.46 -6.76 -23.74
CA GLU A 130 3.27 -5.40 -23.24
C GLU A 130 1.84 -5.16 -22.76
N ASN A 131 0.83 -5.59 -23.52
CA ASN A 131 -0.57 -5.43 -23.13
C ASN A 131 -0.89 -6.23 -21.86
N SER A 132 -0.41 -7.47 -21.77
CA SER A 132 -0.53 -8.30 -20.56
C SER A 132 0.18 -7.68 -19.35
N SER A 133 1.35 -7.07 -19.56
CA SER A 133 2.11 -6.35 -18.54
C SER A 133 1.36 -5.08 -18.10
N LYS A 134 0.83 -4.29 -19.03
CA LYS A 134 0.02 -3.09 -18.76
C LYS A 134 -1.25 -3.44 -17.96
N ILE A 135 -1.99 -4.48 -18.36
CA ILE A 135 -3.18 -4.97 -17.65
C ILE A 135 -2.82 -5.47 -16.24
N ARG A 136 -1.66 -6.11 -16.07
CA ARG A 136 -1.16 -6.56 -14.76
C ARG A 136 -0.81 -5.38 -13.87
N LYS A 137 -0.06 -4.40 -14.39
CA LYS A 137 0.28 -3.14 -13.70
C LYS A 137 -0.96 -2.41 -13.21
N ARG A 138 -2.01 -2.32 -14.03
CA ARG A 138 -3.29 -1.68 -13.64
C ARG A 138 -4.00 -2.44 -12.51
N ARG A 139 -4.07 -3.77 -12.60
CA ARG A 139 -4.70 -4.60 -11.56
C ARG A 139 -3.99 -4.46 -10.20
N PHE A 140 -2.66 -4.28 -10.21
CA PHE A 140 -1.83 -3.59 -9.21
C PHE A 140 -2.62 -2.78 -8.19
N HIS A 141 -3.08 -1.66 -8.72
CA HIS A 141 -3.56 -0.54 -7.93
C HIS A 141 -5.08 -0.48 -7.84
N ALA A 142 -5.80 -1.45 -8.40
CA ALA A 142 -7.26 -1.49 -8.34
C ALA A 142 -7.79 -1.64 -6.91
N THR A 143 -6.95 -2.07 -5.96
CA THR A 143 -7.29 -2.17 -4.53
C THR A 143 -7.14 -0.84 -3.79
N LEU A 144 -6.38 0.12 -4.33
CA LEU A 144 -6.12 1.41 -3.70
C LEU A 144 -7.15 2.44 -4.20
N ARG A 145 -7.88 3.04 -3.26
CA ARG A 145 -8.84 4.10 -3.57
C ARG A 145 -8.11 5.31 -4.18
N GLY A 146 -8.76 6.00 -5.11
CA GLY A 146 -8.18 7.15 -5.80
C GLY A 146 -7.25 6.82 -6.99
N THR A 147 -6.85 5.56 -7.18
CA THR A 147 -6.03 5.20 -8.36
C THR A 147 -6.89 5.11 -9.63
N PRO A 148 -6.40 5.47 -10.84
CA PRO A 148 -7.19 5.34 -12.06
C PRO A 148 -7.75 3.93 -12.31
N ALA A 149 -7.03 2.88 -11.91
CA ALA A 149 -7.50 1.50 -12.01
C ALA A 149 -8.70 1.18 -11.11
N TYR A 150 -8.81 1.85 -9.94
CA TYR A 150 -9.96 1.74 -9.06
C TYR A 150 -11.20 2.39 -9.69
N TRP A 151 -11.04 3.57 -10.28
CA TRP A 151 -12.11 4.27 -11.01
C TRP A 151 -12.55 3.51 -12.26
N GLU A 152 -11.62 2.93 -13.01
CA GLU A 152 -11.94 2.11 -14.18
C GLU A 152 -12.75 0.85 -13.80
N LYS A 153 -12.47 0.26 -12.63
CA LYS A 153 -13.24 -0.86 -12.10
C LYS A 153 -14.65 -0.44 -11.68
N THR A 154 -14.77 0.63 -10.91
CA THR A 154 -16.08 1.13 -10.42
C THR A 154 -16.96 1.61 -11.56
N LEU A 155 -16.40 2.26 -12.59
CA LEU A 155 -17.12 2.64 -13.80
C LEU A 155 -17.67 1.40 -14.54
N ARG A 156 -16.86 0.35 -14.68
CA ARG A 156 -17.29 -0.90 -15.32
C ARG A 156 -18.41 -1.58 -14.55
N ASP A 157 -18.32 -1.59 -13.22
CA ASP A 157 -19.36 -2.13 -12.34
C ASP A 157 -20.65 -1.32 -12.46
N LEU A 158 -20.56 0.01 -12.48
CA LEU A 158 -21.69 0.91 -12.71
C LEU A 158 -22.38 0.64 -14.05
N HIS A 159 -21.61 0.52 -15.15
CA HIS A 159 -22.19 0.18 -16.45
C HIS A 159 -22.86 -1.19 -16.46
N ALA A 160 -22.32 -2.17 -15.75
CA ALA A 160 -22.94 -3.48 -15.60
C ALA A 160 -24.26 -3.39 -14.81
N MET A 161 -24.28 -2.65 -13.70
CA MET A 161 -25.48 -2.40 -12.90
C MET A 161 -26.56 -1.70 -13.72
N VAL A 162 -26.23 -0.66 -14.49
CA VAL A 162 -27.19 0.04 -15.36
C VAL A 162 -27.79 -0.89 -16.41
N ARG A 163 -27.00 -1.83 -16.95
CA ARG A 163 -27.51 -2.83 -17.91
C ARG A 163 -28.41 -3.87 -17.26
N GLN A 164 -28.12 -4.27 -16.01
CA GLN A 164 -28.88 -5.31 -15.30
C GLN A 164 -30.16 -4.78 -14.65
N LEU A 165 -30.07 -3.67 -13.92
CA LEU A 165 -31.15 -3.07 -13.13
C LEU A 165 -31.97 -2.05 -13.94
N GLY A 166 -31.48 -1.65 -15.12
CA GLY A 166 -32.04 -0.55 -15.90
C GLY A 166 -31.59 0.82 -15.36
N LYS A 167 -32.20 1.89 -15.89
CA LYS A 167 -31.89 3.26 -15.46
C LYS A 167 -32.16 3.40 -13.95
N PRO A 168 -31.17 3.79 -13.11
CA PRO A 168 -31.43 4.03 -11.70
C PRO A 168 -32.46 5.15 -11.59
N THR A 169 -33.63 4.82 -11.08
CA THR A 169 -34.70 5.80 -10.89
C THR A 169 -34.38 6.53 -9.60
N PHE A 170 -33.60 7.60 -9.69
CA PHE A 170 -33.40 8.52 -8.58
C PHE A 170 -34.71 9.26 -8.31
N LEU A 171 -35.62 8.63 -7.56
CA LEU A 171 -36.77 9.30 -6.98
C LEU A 171 -36.23 10.26 -5.91
N SER A 172 -35.93 11.49 -6.34
CA SER A 172 -35.84 12.63 -5.42
C SER A 172 -37.24 12.83 -4.85
N LEU A 173 -37.52 12.20 -3.72
CA LEU A 173 -38.67 12.54 -2.91
C LEU A 173 -38.35 13.90 -2.28
N PHE A 174 -38.66 14.98 -3.00
CA PHE A 174 -38.84 16.30 -2.42
C PHE A 174 -40.05 16.19 -1.48
N LEU A 175 -39.80 15.72 -0.24
CA LEU A 175 -40.76 15.86 0.84
C LEU A 175 -40.82 17.35 1.18
N PRO A 176 -41.95 18.06 0.93
CA PRO A 176 -42.13 19.37 1.49
C PRO A 176 -42.14 19.21 3.01
N ARG A 177 -41.14 19.78 3.68
CA ARG A 177 -41.24 20.02 5.12
C ARG A 177 -42.43 20.97 5.32
N LYS A 178 -43.51 20.44 5.89
CA LYS A 178 -44.53 21.25 6.56
C LYS A 178 -44.00 21.76 7.89
#